data_AF-A0A1T2XLV3-F1
#
_entry.id   AF-A0A1T2XLV3-F1
#
_cell.length_a   1.000
_cell.length_b   1.000
_cell.length_c   1.000
_cell.angle_alpha   90.00
_cell.angle_beta   90.00
_cell.angle_gamma   90.00
#
_symmetry.space_group_name_H-M   'P 1'
#
loop_
_entity.id
_entity.type
_entity.pdbx_description
1 polymer ?
#
loop_
_entity_poly.entity_id
_entity_poly.type
_entity_poly.pdbx_seq_one_letter_code
_entity_poly.pdbx_strand_id
1 'polypeptide(L)'
;MPKLDDAVLPQGGSVNWLLFLKGTDISDWEVLKMNEPGLERAMDTLQYLSQDSEARRLYEARQKYLHDEASMIEAAKQEGVKAGIEEVAKNMLALNLDIATIAKATGLTEQEINALMK
;
A
#
# COMPACT_ATOMS: atom_id res chain seq x y z
N MET A 1 -4.68 -44.05 27.72
CA MET A 1 -5.27 -42.78 27.26
C MET A 1 -6.76 -42.85 27.49
N PRO A 2 -7.39 -41.82 28.04
CA PRO A 2 -8.77 -41.50 27.70
C PRO A 2 -8.76 -40.32 26.75
N LYS A 3 -9.13 -40.59 25.51
CA LYS A 3 -9.54 -39.59 24.52
C LYS A 3 -10.72 -38.83 25.12
N LEU A 4 -10.70 -37.50 25.08
CA LEU A 4 -11.88 -36.69 25.36
C LEU A 4 -12.80 -36.76 24.13
N ASP A 5 -13.39 -37.93 23.94
CA ASP A 5 -14.60 -38.10 23.16
C ASP A 5 -15.77 -37.66 24.08
N ASP A 6 -16.61 -36.76 23.58
CA ASP A 6 -17.92 -36.35 24.13
C ASP A 6 -17.96 -35.66 25.50
N ALA A 7 -17.22 -34.57 25.68
CA ALA A 7 -17.54 -33.60 26.72
C ALA A 7 -18.76 -32.75 26.28
N VAL A 8 -19.95 -33.11 26.78
CA VAL A 8 -21.14 -32.25 26.76
C VAL A 8 -20.73 -30.86 27.31
N LEU A 9 -20.65 -29.87 26.42
CA LEU A 9 -20.20 -28.52 26.78
C LEU A 9 -21.22 -27.90 27.76
N PRO A 10 -20.77 -27.35 28.90
CA PRO A 10 -21.68 -26.75 29.87
C PRO A 10 -22.36 -25.52 29.27
N GLN A 11 -23.69 -25.52 29.28
CA GLN A 11 -24.50 -24.43 28.77
C GLN A 11 -24.35 -23.19 29.66
N GLY A 12 -23.65 -22.17 29.16
CA GLY A 12 -23.45 -20.90 29.87
C GLY A 12 -22.72 -19.87 29.00
N GLY A 13 -23.02 -18.59 29.22
CA GLY A 13 -22.54 -17.49 28.38
C GLY A 13 -21.03 -17.48 28.16
N SER A 14 -20.22 -17.83 29.17
CA SER A 14 -18.75 -17.87 29.06
C SER A 14 -18.23 -18.90 28.06
N VAL A 15 -18.91 -20.04 27.91
CA VAL A 15 -18.56 -21.06 26.91
C VAL A 15 -18.90 -20.55 25.51
N ASN A 16 -20.01 -19.82 25.37
CA ASN A 16 -20.42 -19.22 24.10
C ASN A 16 -19.40 -18.16 23.61
N TRP A 17 -18.88 -17.35 24.53
CA TRP A 17 -17.81 -16.39 24.23
C TRP A 17 -16.51 -17.08 23.81
N LEU A 18 -16.14 -18.20 24.46
CA LEU A 18 -14.95 -18.97 24.08
C LEU A 18 -15.09 -19.65 22.71
N LEU A 19 -16.28 -20.14 22.37
CA LEU A 19 -16.57 -20.71 21.05
C LEU A 19 -16.51 -19.64 19.95
N PHE A 20 -17.12 -18.47 20.19
CA PHE A 20 -17.03 -17.31 19.29
C PHE A 20 -15.58 -16.90 19.02
N LEU A 21 -14.74 -16.81 20.05
CA LEU A 21 -13.32 -16.46 19.91
C LEU A 21 -12.47 -17.55 19.22
N LYS A 22 -12.91 -18.80 19.26
CA LYS A 22 -12.22 -19.93 18.60
C LYS A 22 -12.55 -20.09 17.12
N GLY A 23 -13.58 -19.39 16.60
CA GLY A 23 -13.94 -19.43 15.18
C GLY A 23 -14.58 -20.74 14.71
N THR A 24 -15.42 -21.36 15.54
CA THR A 24 -16.16 -22.59 15.17
C THR A 24 -17.21 -22.34 14.09
N ASP A 25 -17.51 -23.37 13.31
CA ASP A 25 -18.32 -23.33 12.09
C ASP A 25 -19.77 -22.82 12.31
N ILE A 26 -20.35 -22.25 11.26
CA ILE A 26 -21.58 -21.42 11.24
C ILE A 26 -22.82 -22.17 11.71
N SER A 27 -22.78 -23.49 11.67
CA SER A 27 -23.88 -24.39 11.95
C SER A 27 -24.36 -24.39 13.41
N ASP A 28 -23.50 -24.00 14.37
CA ASP A 28 -23.85 -23.99 15.81
C ASP A 28 -24.37 -22.62 16.31
N TRP A 29 -24.57 -21.64 15.41
CA TRP A 29 -24.71 -20.22 15.76
C TRP A 29 -26.13 -19.80 16.17
N GLU A 30 -27.17 -20.50 15.74
CA GLU A 30 -28.56 -20.20 16.14
C GLU A 30 -28.79 -20.47 17.64
N VAL A 31 -28.12 -21.49 18.18
CA VAL A 31 -28.20 -21.87 19.60
C VAL A 31 -27.45 -20.86 20.49
N LEU A 32 -26.37 -20.26 19.98
CA LEU A 32 -25.55 -19.28 20.72
C LEU A 32 -26.23 -17.91 20.85
N LYS A 33 -26.98 -17.48 19.82
CA LYS A 33 -27.71 -16.20 19.78
C LYS A 33 -28.89 -16.15 20.75
N MET A 34 -29.52 -17.29 21.01
CA MET A 34 -30.74 -17.39 21.83
C MET A 34 -30.52 -17.07 23.32
N ASN A 35 -29.28 -17.17 23.82
CA ASN A 35 -28.97 -17.08 25.24
C ASN A 35 -28.15 -15.84 25.65
N GLU A 36 -27.57 -15.08 24.71
CA GLU A 36 -26.63 -13.99 25.02
C GLU A 36 -26.77 -12.78 24.05
N PRO A 37 -27.61 -11.78 24.37
CA PRO A 37 -27.77 -10.57 23.53
C PRO A 37 -26.51 -9.69 23.45
N GLY A 38 -25.54 -9.89 24.35
CA GLY A 38 -24.22 -9.25 24.25
C GLY A 38 -23.36 -9.83 23.13
N LEU A 39 -23.55 -11.10 22.80
CA LEU A 39 -22.83 -11.80 21.76
C LEU A 39 -23.29 -11.36 20.36
N GLU A 40 -24.59 -11.13 20.19
CA GLU A 40 -25.17 -10.56 18.97
C GLU A 40 -24.54 -9.21 18.62
N ARG A 41 -24.41 -8.29 19.59
CA ARG A 41 -23.74 -7.00 19.36
C ARG A 41 -22.27 -7.14 18.99
N ALA A 42 -21.55 -8.09 19.60
CA ALA A 42 -20.16 -8.36 19.24
C ALA A 42 -20.05 -8.93 17.81
N MET A 43 -21.01 -9.76 17.39
CA MET A 43 -21.11 -10.30 16.03
C MET A 43 -21.45 -9.20 15.01
N ASP A 44 -22.44 -8.35 15.28
CA ASP A 44 -22.80 -7.22 14.41
C ASP A 44 -21.61 -6.27 14.24
N THR A 45 -20.87 -6.02 15.32
CA THR A 45 -19.65 -5.21 15.29
C THR A 45 -18.55 -5.88 14.47
N LEU A 46 -18.37 -7.20 14.61
CA LEU A 46 -17.41 -7.97 13.82
C LEU A 46 -17.79 -7.97 12.32
N GLN A 47 -19.07 -8.09 12.00
CA GLN A 47 -19.61 -8.02 10.64
C GLN A 47 -19.48 -6.61 10.04
N TYR A 48 -19.68 -5.56 10.83
CA TYR A 48 -19.45 -4.18 10.46
C TYR A 48 -17.95 -3.89 10.22
N LEU A 49 -17.07 -4.39 11.08
CA LEU A 49 -15.62 -4.27 10.93
C LEU A 49 -15.09 -5.12 9.76
N SER A 50 -15.70 -6.27 9.47
CA SER A 50 -15.31 -7.11 8.34
C SER A 50 -15.73 -6.53 6.98
N GLN A 51 -16.76 -5.68 6.95
CA GLN A 51 -17.10 -4.86 5.77
C GLN A 51 -16.12 -3.69 5.52
N ASP A 52 -15.31 -3.28 6.50
CA ASP A 52 -14.35 -2.16 6.39
C ASP A 52 -12.96 -2.57 5.86
N SER A 53 -12.59 -3.86 5.91
CA SER A 53 -11.25 -4.32 5.51
C SER A 53 -11.02 -4.28 4.00
N GLU A 54 -11.94 -4.82 3.21
CA GLU A 54 -11.85 -4.83 1.74
C GLU A 54 -12.04 -3.41 1.17
N ALA A 55 -12.94 -2.61 1.73
CA ALA A 55 -13.11 -1.21 1.34
C ALA A 55 -11.83 -0.39 1.58
N ARG A 56 -11.18 -0.57 2.74
CA ARG A 56 -9.90 0.05 3.07
C ARG A 56 -8.78 -0.41 2.14
N ARG A 57 -8.70 -1.72 1.88
CA ARG A 57 -7.72 -2.30 0.94
C ARG A 57 -7.85 -1.73 -0.46
N LEU A 58 -9.08 -1.58 -0.97
CA LEU A 58 -9.34 -0.99 -2.28
C LEU A 58 -8.98 0.50 -2.33
N TYR A 59 -9.26 1.25 -1.26
CA TYR A 59 -8.87 2.64 -1.13
C TYR A 59 -7.35 2.80 -1.12
N GLU A 60 -6.64 2.02 -0.29
CA GLU A 60 -5.18 2.03 -0.20
C GLU A 60 -4.52 1.64 -1.54
N ALA A 61 -5.05 0.61 -2.21
CA ALA A 61 -4.56 0.20 -3.52
C ALA A 61 -4.72 1.31 -4.57
N ARG A 62 -5.86 2.00 -4.56
CA ARG A 62 -6.11 3.15 -5.44
C ARG A 62 -5.18 4.32 -5.14
N GLN A 63 -5.01 4.67 -3.86
CA GLN A 63 -4.09 5.74 -3.46
C GLN A 63 -2.66 5.41 -3.88
N LYS A 64 -2.21 4.17 -3.64
CA LYS A 64 -0.90 3.71 -4.09
C LYS A 64 -0.71 3.85 -5.59
N TYR A 65 -1.67 3.40 -6.40
CA TYR A 65 -1.61 3.52 -7.85
C TYR A 65 -1.46 4.99 -8.30
N LEU A 66 -2.25 5.90 -7.74
CA LEU A 66 -2.18 7.32 -8.06
C LEU A 66 -0.84 7.94 -7.68
N HIS A 67 -0.27 7.54 -6.54
CA HIS A 67 1.06 7.99 -6.11
C HIS A 67 2.17 7.45 -7.00
N ASP A 68 2.10 6.17 -7.37
CA ASP A 68 3.06 5.54 -8.28
C ASP A 68 3.01 6.22 -9.66
N GLU A 69 1.80 6.46 -10.19
CA GLU A 69 1.59 7.18 -11.46
C GLU A 69 2.15 8.61 -11.41
N ALA A 70 1.82 9.38 -10.36
CA ALA A 70 2.34 10.74 -10.20
C ALA A 70 3.88 10.75 -10.09
N SER A 71 4.45 9.79 -9.36
CA SER A 71 5.90 9.67 -9.20
C SER A 71 6.58 9.31 -10.52
N MET A 72 6.00 8.40 -11.30
CA MET A 72 6.50 8.05 -12.63
C MET A 72 6.48 9.26 -13.59
N ILE A 73 5.39 10.03 -13.60
CA ILE A 73 5.27 11.21 -14.46
C ILE A 73 6.30 12.27 -14.07
N GLU A 74 6.45 12.54 -12.76
CA GLU A 74 7.42 13.52 -12.29
C GLU A 74 8.85 13.09 -12.60
N ALA A 75 9.19 11.82 -12.38
CA ALA A 75 10.50 11.26 -12.74
C ALA A 75 10.77 11.39 -14.24
N ALA A 76 9.81 11.00 -15.09
CA ALA A 76 9.93 11.09 -16.55
C ALA A 76 10.10 12.55 -17.02
N LYS A 77 9.41 13.50 -16.39
CA LYS A 77 9.55 14.92 -16.69
C LYS A 77 10.93 15.45 -16.30
N GLN A 78 11.41 15.11 -15.10
CA GLN A 78 12.74 15.53 -14.63
C GLN A 78 13.84 14.93 -15.51
N GLU A 79 13.75 13.66 -15.86
CA GLU A 79 14.68 12.99 -16.77
C GLU A 79 14.64 13.60 -18.17
N GLY A 80 13.45 13.90 -18.70
CA GLY A 80 13.29 14.55 -20.00
C GLY A 80 13.89 15.97 -20.04
N VAL A 81 13.69 16.76 -18.98
CA VAL A 81 14.32 18.09 -18.87
C VAL A 81 15.85 17.95 -18.81
N LYS A 82 16.37 17.03 -17.99
CA LYS A 82 17.81 16.79 -17.87
C LYS A 82 18.41 16.34 -19.22
N ALA A 83 17.79 15.37 -19.88
CA ALA A 83 18.23 14.88 -21.18
C ALA A 83 18.24 15.99 -22.24
N GLY A 84 17.21 16.85 -22.26
CA GLY A 84 17.16 17.99 -23.17
C GLY A 84 18.26 19.02 -22.90
N ILE A 85 18.57 19.30 -21.63
CA ILE A 85 19.68 20.20 -21.26
C ILE A 85 21.03 19.60 -21.70
N GLU A 86 21.24 18.30 -21.46
CA GLU A 86 22.46 17.60 -21.89
C GLU A 86 22.62 17.57 -23.42
N GLU A 87 21.52 17.37 -24.17
CA GLU A 87 21.54 17.41 -25.64
C GLU A 87 21.90 18.80 -26.17
N VAL A 88 21.32 19.85 -25.59
CA VAL A 88 21.68 21.24 -25.92
C VAL A 88 23.15 21.52 -25.61
N ALA A 89 23.65 21.06 -24.45
CA ALA A 89 25.06 21.20 -24.09
C ALA A 89 26.00 20.49 -25.08
N LYS A 90 25.65 19.27 -25.52
CA LYS A 90 26.39 18.53 -26.57
C LYS A 90 26.41 19.28 -27.90
N ASN A 91 25.28 19.83 -28.31
CA ASN A 91 25.19 20.63 -29.54
C ASN A 91 26.05 21.90 -29.45
N MET A 92 26.06 22.57 -28.30
CA MET A 92 26.93 23.73 -28.06
C MET A 92 28.42 23.38 -28.08
N LEU A 93 28.80 22.23 -27.51
CA LEU A 93 30.17 21.71 -27.60
C LEU A 93 30.57 21.43 -29.06
N ALA A 94 29.67 20.84 -29.86
CA ALA A 94 29.89 20.61 -31.29
C ALA A 94 30.06 21.91 -32.09
N LEU A 95 29.49 23.02 -31.60
CA LEU A 95 29.68 24.37 -32.15
C LEU A 95 30.97 25.05 -31.65
N ASN A 96 31.81 24.37 -30.88
CA ASN A 96 33.05 24.87 -30.29
C ASN A 96 32.85 26.08 -29.35
N LEU A 97 31.70 26.16 -28.67
CA LEU A 97 31.51 27.14 -27.60
C LEU A 97 32.35 26.76 -26.38
N ASP A 98 32.83 27.75 -25.65
CA ASP A 98 33.64 27.52 -24.45
C ASP A 98 32.77 27.01 -23.28
N ILE A 99 33.41 26.24 -22.39
CA ILE A 99 32.74 25.58 -21.27
C ILE A 99 32.04 26.58 -20.34
N ALA A 100 32.62 27.77 -20.12
CA ALA A 100 32.03 28.76 -19.23
C ALA A 100 30.72 29.34 -19.81
N THR A 101 30.68 29.59 -21.13
CA THR A 101 29.46 30.00 -21.83
C THR A 101 28.38 28.91 -21.77
N ILE A 102 28.75 27.64 -21.98
CA ILE A 102 27.82 26.51 -21.92
C ILE A 102 27.25 26.35 -20.51
N ALA A 103 28.09 26.42 -19.48
CA ALA A 103 27.67 26.35 -18.08
C ALA A 103 26.67 27.46 -17.74
N LYS A 104 26.93 28.68 -18.19
CA LYS A 104 26.03 29.82 -17.98
C LYS A 104 24.69 29.67 -18.70
N ALA A 105 24.67 29.06 -19.88
CA ALA A 105 23.46 28.90 -20.69
C ALA A 105 22.58 27.72 -20.25
N THR A 106 23.21 26.62 -19.83
CA THR A 106 22.53 25.34 -19.50
C THR A 106 22.30 25.15 -18.00
N GLY A 107 23.04 25.89 -17.15
CA GLY A 107 23.03 25.71 -15.70
C GLY A 107 23.83 24.49 -15.22
N LEU A 108 24.48 23.76 -16.13
CA LEU A 108 25.35 22.64 -15.79
C LEU A 108 26.69 23.14 -15.22
N THR A 109 27.27 22.32 -14.35
CA THR A 109 28.63 22.53 -13.86
C THR A 109 29.66 22.16 -14.93
N GLU A 110 30.87 22.72 -14.82
CA GLU A 110 31.97 22.35 -15.73
C GLU A 110 32.27 20.85 -15.67
N GLN A 111 32.10 20.20 -14.51
CA GLN A 111 32.29 18.75 -14.36
C GLN A 111 31.27 17.95 -15.17
N GLU A 112 30.00 18.35 -15.14
CA GLU A 112 28.93 17.72 -15.92
C GLU A 112 29.17 17.92 -17.42
N ILE A 113 29.55 19.12 -17.85
CA ILE A 113 29.86 19.41 -19.26
C ILE A 113 31.05 18.58 -19.75
N ASN A 114 32.12 18.48 -18.95
CA ASN A 114 33.28 17.65 -19.29
C ASN A 114 32.93 16.16 -19.35
N ALA A 115 31.96 15.69 -18.55
CA ALA A 115 31.49 14.31 -18.62
C ALA A 115 30.75 14.00 -19.94
N LEU A 116 30.13 15.00 -20.58
CA LEU A 116 29.48 14.88 -21.88
C LEU A 116 30.45 14.85 -23.08
N MET A 117 31.74 15.15 -22.87
CA MET A 117 32.77 15.10 -23.91
C MET A 117 33.36 13.69 -24.14
N LYS A 118 32.95 12.69 -23.36
CA LYS A 118 33.34 11.29 -23.54
C LYS A 118 32.56 10.63 -24.68
#